data_AF-A0AB33K4B9-F1
#
_entry.id   AF-A0AB33K4B9-F1
#
_cell.length_a   1.000
_cell.length_b   1.000
_cell.length_c   1.000
_cell.angle_alpha   90.00
_cell.angle_beta   90.00
_cell.angle_gamma   90.00
#
_symmetry.space_group_name_H-M   'P 1'
#
loop_
_entity.id
_entity.type
_entity.pdbx_description
1 polymer ?
#
loop_
_entity_poly.entity_id
_entity_poly.type
_entity_poly.pdbx_seq_one_letter_code
_entity_poly.pdbx_strand_id
1 'polypeptide(L)'
;MTTRDETLDTFEAQLRTAFAAALQSTPAGQLADVLTDTALAILDDNACTQYAEQVVNETHLKAMDFRNGMAMELEPSQDMVAAWVGAARGMLGDAPNYSETPIEMEVKVAESPESFVFILQRVGKLTPHQARLRAEARVAELEAELAAERDAALNAPQLRHCLYPACLREFDAMATLSGRPPQRESWSGAGWLPMTAAVGYVCPDHAHLVASDTHRPRWTRPEGNEQPAVLRCACDWASPPTRWPRYGVAAWQNHLAEIQETR
;
A
#
# COMPACT_ATOMS: atom_id res chain seq x y z
N MET A 1 -12.31 -12.41 39.09
CA MET A 1 -13.05 -12.24 40.35
C MET A 1 -14.34 -13.03 40.22
N THR A 2 -14.25 -14.34 40.43
CA THR A 2 -15.40 -15.18 40.82
C THR A 2 -15.93 -14.58 42.11
N THR A 3 -17.22 -14.24 42.14
CA THR A 3 -17.80 -13.62 43.33
C THR A 3 -17.84 -14.66 44.45
N ARG A 4 -17.70 -14.21 45.70
CA ARG A 4 -17.74 -15.07 46.90
C ARG A 4 -18.99 -15.98 46.96
N ASP A 5 -20.04 -15.65 46.23
CA ASP A 5 -21.26 -16.47 46.12
C ASP A 5 -21.06 -17.70 45.20
N GLU A 6 -20.29 -17.59 44.10
CA GLU A 6 -20.05 -18.72 43.18
C GLU A 6 -19.18 -19.82 43.81
N THR A 7 -18.28 -19.45 44.72
CA THR A 7 -17.43 -20.41 45.45
C THR A 7 -18.20 -21.15 46.54
N LEU A 8 -19.19 -20.51 47.16
CA LEU A 8 -20.09 -21.14 48.13
C LEU A 8 -21.03 -22.16 47.47
N ASP A 9 -21.60 -21.81 46.31
CA ASP A 9 -22.49 -22.71 45.57
C ASP A 9 -21.75 -23.97 45.06
N THR A 10 -20.50 -23.80 44.62
CA THR A 10 -19.65 -24.91 44.18
C THR A 10 -19.29 -25.83 45.34
N PHE A 11 -18.97 -25.27 46.50
CA PHE A 11 -18.69 -26.03 47.71
C PHE A 11 -19.90 -26.82 48.21
N GLU A 12 -21.08 -26.19 48.20
CA GLU A 12 -22.33 -26.86 48.60
C GLU A 12 -22.65 -28.05 47.66
N ALA A 13 -22.44 -27.89 46.36
CA ALA A 13 -22.63 -28.96 45.38
C ALA A 13 -21.65 -30.13 45.58
N GLN A 14 -20.38 -29.83 45.89
CA GLN A 14 -19.37 -30.85 46.18
C GLN A 14 -19.70 -31.65 47.46
N LEU A 15 -20.08 -30.95 48.54
CA LEU A 15 -20.53 -31.60 49.77
C LEU A 15 -21.74 -32.51 49.52
N ARG A 16 -22.77 -32.01 48.83
CA ARG A 16 -23.97 -32.81 48.49
C ARG A 16 -23.61 -34.07 47.71
N THR A 17 -22.70 -33.97 46.75
CA THR A 17 -22.25 -35.10 45.93
C THR A 17 -21.48 -36.12 46.74
N ALA A 18 -20.53 -35.68 47.58
CA ALA A 18 -19.73 -36.55 48.44
C ALA A 18 -20.60 -37.26 49.50
N PHE A 19 -21.55 -36.54 50.12
CA PHE A 19 -22.50 -37.10 51.07
C PHE A 19 -23.41 -38.14 50.41
N ALA A 20 -23.91 -37.87 49.20
CA ALA A 20 -24.74 -38.82 48.46
C ALA A 20 -23.96 -40.11 48.10
N ALA A 21 -22.69 -40.00 47.75
CA ALA A 21 -21.83 -41.15 47.47
C ALA A 21 -21.52 -42.00 48.73
N ALA A 22 -21.28 -41.34 49.87
CA ALA A 22 -21.04 -42.01 51.14
C ALA A 22 -22.29 -42.75 51.65
N LEU A 23 -23.47 -42.15 51.46
CA LEU A 23 -24.77 -42.77 51.77
C LEU A 23 -25.06 -44.05 50.98
N GLN A 24 -24.57 -44.16 49.75
CA GLN A 24 -24.81 -45.32 48.90
C GLN A 24 -23.88 -46.50 49.18
N SER A 25 -22.69 -46.23 49.72
CA SER A 25 -21.61 -47.22 49.84
C SER A 25 -21.34 -47.69 51.27
N THR A 26 -21.93 -47.04 52.28
CA THR A 26 -21.56 -47.26 53.68
C THR A 26 -22.70 -47.93 54.48
N PRO A 27 -22.43 -49.01 55.25
CA PRO A 27 -23.41 -49.61 56.15
C PRO A 27 -23.92 -48.63 57.21
N ALA A 28 -25.21 -48.70 57.55
CA ALA A 28 -25.91 -47.71 58.40
C ALA A 28 -25.26 -47.45 59.77
N GLY A 29 -24.50 -48.41 60.32
CA GLY A 29 -23.80 -48.26 61.60
C GLY A 29 -22.49 -47.47 61.56
N GLN A 30 -21.94 -47.19 60.38
CA GLN A 30 -20.66 -46.48 60.18
C GLN A 30 -20.81 -45.16 59.42
N LEU A 31 -22.04 -44.81 59.06
CA LEU A 31 -22.34 -43.66 58.23
C LEU A 31 -21.85 -42.35 58.87
N ALA A 32 -22.10 -42.16 60.17
CA ALA A 32 -21.76 -40.92 60.87
C ALA A 32 -20.25 -40.62 60.85
N ASP A 33 -19.41 -41.64 61.01
CA ASP A 33 -17.95 -41.48 61.04
C ASP A 33 -17.43 -41.14 59.63
N VAL A 34 -17.90 -41.86 58.60
CA VAL A 34 -17.52 -41.59 57.20
C VAL A 34 -17.98 -40.21 56.74
N LEU A 35 -19.17 -39.76 57.16
CA LEU A 35 -19.64 -38.41 56.85
C LEU A 35 -18.80 -37.33 57.53
N THR A 36 -18.35 -37.57 58.76
CA THR A 36 -17.50 -36.64 59.51
C THR A 36 -16.11 -36.53 58.88
N ASP A 37 -15.48 -37.66 58.56
CA ASP A 37 -14.14 -37.68 57.93
C ASP A 37 -14.16 -37.06 56.54
N THR A 38 -15.21 -37.31 55.76
CA THR A 38 -15.37 -36.71 54.42
C THR A 38 -15.59 -35.20 54.50
N ALA A 39 -16.41 -34.75 55.46
CA ALA A 39 -16.62 -33.31 55.67
C ALA A 39 -15.33 -32.62 56.13
N LEU A 40 -14.56 -33.22 57.02
CA LEU A 40 -13.29 -32.69 57.48
C LEU A 40 -12.25 -32.63 56.36
N ALA A 41 -12.11 -33.68 55.55
CA ALA A 41 -11.19 -33.69 54.41
C ALA A 41 -11.51 -32.58 53.39
N ILE A 42 -12.80 -32.39 53.07
CA ILE A 42 -13.23 -31.35 52.14
C ILE A 42 -13.03 -29.95 52.75
N LEU A 43 -13.29 -29.78 54.05
CA LEU A 43 -13.05 -28.51 54.74
C LEU A 43 -11.55 -28.17 54.81
N ASP A 44 -10.68 -29.16 54.99
CA ASP A 44 -9.22 -28.98 55.08
C ASP A 44 -8.62 -28.59 53.72
N ASP A 45 -9.00 -29.28 52.64
CA ASP A 45 -8.56 -28.94 51.27
C ASP A 45 -9.00 -27.53 50.86
N ASN A 46 -10.22 -27.14 51.23
CA ASN A 46 -10.76 -25.83 50.90
C ASN A 46 -10.13 -24.72 51.78
N ALA A 47 -9.86 -25.00 53.05
CA ALA A 47 -9.13 -24.09 53.94
C ALA A 47 -7.68 -23.91 53.48
N CYS A 48 -6.99 -24.97 53.05
CA CYS A 48 -5.67 -24.89 52.46
C CYS A 48 -5.65 -24.07 51.17
N THR A 49 -6.66 -24.25 50.30
CA THR A 49 -6.77 -23.49 49.05
C THR A 49 -7.02 -22.01 49.32
N GLN A 50 -7.95 -21.69 50.22
CA GLN A 50 -8.23 -20.30 50.61
C GLN A 50 -7.04 -19.64 51.30
N TYR A 51 -6.33 -20.37 52.15
CA TYR A 51 -5.12 -19.87 52.80
C TYR A 51 -3.99 -19.66 51.78
N ALA A 52 -3.81 -20.56 50.82
CA ALA A 52 -2.83 -20.41 49.75
C ALA A 52 -3.15 -19.20 48.86
N GLU A 53 -4.41 -19.00 48.48
CA GLU A 53 -4.85 -17.81 47.73
C GLU A 53 -4.66 -16.53 48.54
N GLN A 54 -4.99 -16.55 49.83
CA GLN A 54 -4.79 -15.41 50.72
C GLN A 54 -3.29 -15.07 50.84
N VAL A 55 -2.43 -16.07 51.07
CA VAL A 55 -0.98 -15.88 51.13
C VAL A 55 -0.47 -15.35 49.80
N VAL A 56 -0.86 -15.91 48.65
CA VAL A 56 -0.44 -15.41 47.33
C VAL A 56 -0.87 -13.96 47.10
N ASN A 57 -2.11 -13.61 47.45
CA ASN A 57 -2.64 -12.26 47.30
C ASN A 57 -1.99 -11.24 48.25
N GLU A 58 -1.67 -11.65 49.48
CA GLU A 58 -1.04 -10.79 50.48
C GLU A 58 0.48 -10.66 50.27
N THR A 59 1.13 -11.70 49.73
CA THR A 59 2.58 -11.72 49.50
C THR A 59 3.00 -11.24 48.12
N HIS A 60 2.04 -11.00 47.20
CA HIS A 60 2.29 -10.54 45.84
C HIS A 60 3.30 -11.42 45.08
N LEU A 61 3.26 -12.73 45.30
CA LEU A 61 4.13 -13.70 44.63
C LEU A 61 3.62 -13.99 43.23
N LYS A 62 4.42 -13.66 42.20
CA LYS A 62 4.05 -13.85 40.80
C LYS A 62 4.40 -15.26 40.30
N ALA A 63 5.57 -15.76 40.67
CA ALA A 63 6.00 -17.12 40.39
C ALA A 63 7.05 -17.59 41.42
N MET A 64 7.08 -18.90 41.69
CA MET A 64 8.10 -19.51 42.54
C MET A 64 8.61 -20.77 41.83
N ASP A 65 9.91 -20.81 41.51
CA ASP A 65 10.58 -21.96 40.89
C ASP A 65 11.58 -22.57 41.88
N PHE A 66 11.61 -23.89 41.91
CA PHE A 66 12.45 -24.70 42.81
C PHE A 66 13.48 -25.56 42.08
N ARG A 67 13.48 -25.57 40.74
CA ARG A 67 14.28 -26.54 39.97
C ARG A 67 15.80 -26.29 40.04
N ASN A 68 16.25 -25.09 40.46
CA ASN A 68 17.67 -24.71 40.57
C ASN A 68 17.99 -23.88 41.83
N GLY A 69 17.29 -24.13 42.94
CA GLY A 69 17.30 -23.28 44.14
C GLY A 69 15.99 -22.49 44.26
N MET A 70 15.75 -21.83 45.40
CA MET A 70 14.51 -21.07 45.63
C MET A 70 14.61 -19.72 44.89
N ALA A 71 13.97 -19.63 43.73
CA ALA A 71 13.82 -18.38 42.98
C ALA A 71 12.39 -17.87 43.17
N MET A 72 12.26 -16.72 43.82
CA MET A 72 10.99 -16.07 44.12
C MET A 72 10.85 -14.83 43.23
N GLU A 73 9.92 -14.86 42.28
CA GLU A 73 9.60 -13.73 41.43
C GLU A 73 8.43 -12.97 42.06
N LEU A 74 8.75 -11.85 42.71
CA LEU A 74 7.77 -10.98 43.34
C LEU A 74 7.14 -10.06 42.29
N GLU A 75 5.84 -9.82 42.39
CA GLU A 75 5.19 -8.76 41.66
C GLU A 75 5.81 -7.42 42.12
N PRO A 76 6.27 -6.57 41.19
CA PRO A 76 6.82 -5.28 41.57
C PRO A 76 5.74 -4.49 42.32
N SER A 77 6.11 -3.85 43.43
CA SER A 77 5.16 -3.06 44.19
C SER A 77 4.48 -2.03 43.28
N GLN A 78 3.17 -1.85 43.46
CA GLN A 78 2.41 -0.88 42.65
C GLN A 78 3.05 0.51 42.72
N ASP A 79 3.63 0.86 43.86
CA ASP A 79 4.40 2.10 44.07
C ASP A 79 5.66 2.18 43.20
N MET A 80 6.40 1.07 43.06
CA MET A 80 7.58 1.01 42.18
C MET A 80 7.18 1.13 40.71
N VAL A 81 6.09 0.46 40.30
CA VAL A 81 5.56 0.57 38.94
C VAL A 81 5.06 1.99 38.67
N ALA A 82 4.34 2.59 39.62
CA ALA A 82 3.84 3.97 39.52
C ALA A 82 4.99 4.98 39.44
N ALA A 83 6.05 4.81 40.24
CA ALA A 83 7.26 5.62 40.18
C ALA A 83 7.97 5.48 38.82
N TRP A 84 8.09 4.26 38.30
CA TRP A 84 8.64 4.00 36.97
C TRP A 84 7.82 4.64 35.85
N VAL A 85 6.48 4.51 35.90
CA VAL A 85 5.58 5.16 34.93
C VAL A 85 5.66 6.68 35.04
N GLY A 86 5.80 7.23 36.25
CA GLY A 86 6.03 8.65 36.49
C GLY A 86 7.34 9.14 35.86
N ALA A 87 8.44 8.43 36.11
CA ALA A 87 9.75 8.73 35.53
C ALA A 87 9.71 8.62 33.99
N ALA A 88 9.14 7.56 33.45
CA ALA A 88 8.92 7.34 32.02
C ALA A 88 8.14 8.50 31.36
N ARG A 89 7.05 8.96 32.00
CA ARG A 89 6.28 10.12 31.53
C ARG A 89 7.10 11.41 31.58
N GLY A 90 7.87 11.61 32.65
CA GLY A 90 8.78 12.74 32.79
C GLY A 90 9.86 12.77 31.70
N MET A 91 10.48 11.62 31.40
CA MET A 91 11.49 11.47 30.36
C MET A 91 10.95 11.67 28.94
N LEU A 92 9.68 11.31 28.70
CA LEU A 92 9.01 11.61 27.44
C LEU A 92 8.62 13.09 27.32
N GLY A 93 8.28 13.75 28.43
CA GLY A 93 7.80 15.13 28.42
C GLY A 93 6.63 15.33 27.43
N ASP A 94 6.74 16.37 26.61
CA ASP A 94 5.78 16.68 25.55
C ASP A 94 6.01 15.88 24.25
N ALA A 95 7.02 14.99 24.22
CA ALA A 95 7.29 14.20 23.04
C ALA A 95 6.11 13.26 22.76
N PRO A 96 5.57 13.26 21.53
CA PRO A 96 4.34 12.54 21.22
C PRO A 96 4.48 11.02 21.37
N ASN A 97 5.69 10.48 21.22
CA ASN A 97 5.89 9.03 21.30
C ASN A 97 7.29 8.55 21.74
N TYR A 98 8.33 9.37 21.61
CA TYR A 98 9.70 8.88 21.61
C TYR A 98 10.63 9.87 22.27
N SER A 99 11.47 9.42 23.20
CA SER A 99 12.69 10.13 23.59
C SER A 99 13.86 9.16 23.70
N GLU A 100 15.00 9.58 23.15
CA GLU A 100 16.30 8.99 23.42
C GLU A 100 16.91 9.81 24.56
N THR A 101 17.01 9.20 25.74
CA THR A 101 17.76 9.83 26.83
C THR A 101 19.07 9.07 26.99
N PRO A 102 20.22 9.67 26.64
CA PRO A 102 21.50 9.07 26.97
C PRO A 102 21.62 9.02 28.49
N ILE A 103 21.84 7.83 29.03
CA ILE A 103 22.13 7.67 30.45
C ILE A 103 23.55 7.14 30.54
N GLU A 104 24.47 8.02 30.94
CA GLU A 104 25.83 7.63 31.24
C GLU A 104 25.84 6.94 32.61
N MET A 105 25.64 5.62 32.59
CA MET A 105 25.90 4.77 33.75
C MET A 105 27.30 4.20 33.63
N GLU A 106 28.24 4.74 34.41
CA GLU A 106 29.60 4.23 34.49
C GLU A 106 29.61 2.94 35.32
N VAL A 107 29.40 1.80 34.66
CA VAL A 107 29.63 0.49 35.30
C VAL A 107 31.13 0.22 35.23
N LYS A 108 31.81 0.22 36.38
CA LYS A 108 33.22 -0.20 36.47
C LYS A 108 33.33 -1.72 36.23
N VAL A 109 33.19 -2.13 34.97
CA VAL A 109 33.66 -3.42 34.47
C VAL A 109 35.11 -3.21 34.07
N ALA A 110 36.01 -4.05 34.57
CA ALA A 110 37.40 -3.73 34.84
C ALA A 110 38.28 -3.18 33.69
N GLU A 111 37.85 -3.12 32.42
CA GLU A 111 38.75 -2.71 31.31
C GLU A 111 38.14 -1.84 30.19
N SER A 112 36.84 -1.48 30.22
CA SER A 112 36.29 -0.46 29.30
C SER A 112 34.94 0.12 29.78
N PRO A 113 34.77 1.45 29.82
CA PRO A 113 33.45 2.04 30.09
C PRO A 113 32.51 1.79 28.91
N GLU A 114 31.39 1.12 29.17
CA GLU A 114 30.30 0.96 28.21
C GLU A 114 29.26 2.07 28.45
N SER A 115 28.80 2.72 27.38
CA SER A 115 27.72 3.70 27.43
C SER A 115 26.45 3.09 26.84
N PHE A 116 25.34 3.19 27.57
CA PHE A 116 24.04 2.67 27.13
C PHE A 116 23.08 3.82 26.82
N VAL A 117 22.24 3.63 25.79
CA VAL A 117 21.14 4.54 25.48
C VAL A 117 19.83 3.84 25.81
N PHE A 118 19.03 4.47 26.67
CA PHE A 118 17.68 4.00 26.94
C PHE A 118 16.73 4.64 25.95
N ILE A 119 16.03 3.78 25.21
CA ILE A 119 14.97 4.18 24.30
C ILE A 119 13.66 3.95 25.01
N LEU A 120 12.93 5.02 25.26
CA LEU A 120 11.63 4.95 25.90
C LEU A 120 10.54 5.28 24.88
N GLN A 121 9.58 4.36 24.72
CA GLN A 121 8.52 4.50 23.73
C GLN A 121 7.16 4.12 24.32
N ARG A 122 6.11 4.86 23.92
CA ARG A 122 4.73 4.49 24.26
C ARG A 122 4.32 3.24 23.48
N VAL A 123 3.72 2.27 24.18
CA VAL A 123 3.20 1.03 23.58
C VAL A 123 2.07 1.36 22.59
N GLY A 124 2.03 0.66 21.46
CA GLY A 124 0.99 0.80 20.43
C GLY A 124 1.16 1.98 19.47
N LYS A 125 2.28 2.70 19.55
CA LYS A 125 2.65 3.76 18.60
C LYS A 125 3.85 3.33 17.76
N LEU A 126 4.02 3.99 16.62
CA LEU A 126 5.04 3.63 15.65
C LEU A 126 6.43 4.09 16.10
N THR A 127 7.43 3.19 16.11
CA THR A 127 8.81 3.57 16.45
C THR A 127 9.39 4.48 15.36
N PRO A 128 10.36 5.37 15.64
CA PRO A 128 11.00 6.18 14.58
C PRO A 128 11.59 5.32 13.46
N HIS A 129 12.19 4.17 13.80
CA HIS A 129 12.68 3.21 12.82
C HIS A 129 11.54 2.66 11.95
N GLN A 130 10.42 2.25 12.55
CA GLN A 130 9.24 1.82 11.81
C GLN A 130 8.66 2.94 10.95
N ALA A 131 8.72 4.20 11.42
CA ALA A 131 8.18 5.35 10.71
C ALA A 131 9.02 5.65 9.48
N ARG A 132 10.35 5.57 9.61
CA ARG A 132 11.29 5.65 8.50
C ARG A 132 11.04 4.55 7.48
N LEU A 133 10.99 3.28 7.90
CA LEU A 133 10.73 2.17 6.99
C LEU A 133 9.40 2.33 6.25
N ARG A 134 8.35 2.79 6.94
CA ARG A 134 7.05 3.05 6.31
C ARG A 134 7.11 4.21 5.32
N ALA A 135 7.84 5.27 5.63
CA ALA A 135 8.04 6.41 4.74
C ALA A 135 8.84 6.00 3.50
N GLU A 136 9.95 5.27 3.68
CA GLU A 136 10.78 4.75 2.59
C GLU A 136 9.99 3.80 1.69
N ALA A 137 9.18 2.90 2.27
CA ALA A 137 8.29 2.02 1.50
C ALA A 137 7.27 2.82 0.67
N ARG A 138 6.69 3.89 1.23
CA ARG A 138 5.76 4.76 0.51
C ARG A 138 6.44 5.54 -0.61
N VAL A 139 7.66 6.01 -0.40
CA VAL A 139 8.44 6.68 -1.46
C VAL A 139 8.72 5.72 -2.60
N ALA A 140 9.19 4.50 -2.30
CA ALA A 140 9.46 3.48 -3.31
C ALA A 140 8.20 3.10 -4.12
N GLU A 141 7.04 3.00 -3.46
CA GLU A 141 5.74 2.79 -4.11
C GLU A 141 5.40 3.93 -5.09
N LEU A 142 5.50 5.18 -4.64
CA LEU A 142 5.22 6.36 -5.48
C LEU A 142 6.19 6.51 -6.64
N GLU A 143 7.48 6.21 -6.44
CA GLU A 143 8.48 6.22 -7.51
C GLU A 143 8.17 5.17 -8.57
N ALA A 144 7.70 3.98 -8.17
CA ALA A 144 7.27 2.94 -9.10
C ALA A 144 6.02 3.36 -9.89
N GLU A 145 5.02 3.97 -9.24
CA GLU A 145 3.83 4.54 -9.90
C GLU A 145 4.22 5.60 -10.94
N LEU A 146 5.04 6.57 -10.54
CA LEU A 146 5.48 7.66 -11.42
C LEU A 146 6.34 7.15 -12.59
N ALA A 147 7.17 6.14 -12.36
CA ALA A 147 7.92 5.50 -13.43
C ALA A 147 6.99 4.80 -14.45
N ALA A 148 5.95 4.11 -13.97
CA ALA A 148 4.95 3.47 -14.83
C ALA A 148 4.12 4.48 -15.63
N GLU A 149 3.68 5.58 -15.00
CA GLU A 149 2.97 6.66 -15.70
C GLU A 149 3.84 7.33 -16.76
N ARG A 150 5.12 7.58 -16.44
CA ARG A 150 6.07 8.16 -17.40
C ARG A 150 6.28 7.24 -18.59
N ASP A 151 6.44 5.94 -18.35
CA ASP A 151 6.59 4.96 -19.43
C ASP A 151 5.33 4.89 -20.30
N ALA A 152 4.14 4.85 -19.68
CA ALA A 152 2.87 4.90 -20.39
C ALA A 152 2.70 6.17 -21.24
N ALA A 153 3.11 7.33 -20.72
CA ALA A 153 3.05 8.59 -21.44
C ALA A 153 4.02 8.65 -22.63
N LEU A 154 5.26 8.16 -22.45
CA LEU A 154 6.27 8.10 -23.51
C LEU A 154 5.91 7.08 -24.60
N ASN A 155 5.22 6.02 -24.23
CA ASN A 155 4.77 4.96 -25.13
C ASN A 155 3.32 5.14 -25.60
N ALA A 156 2.68 6.27 -25.28
CA ALA A 156 1.35 6.58 -25.75
C ALA A 156 1.35 6.73 -27.29
N PRO A 157 0.36 6.14 -28.00
CA PRO A 157 0.33 6.15 -29.45
C PRO A 157 0.13 7.58 -29.97
N GLN A 158 0.96 7.99 -30.94
CA GLN A 158 0.86 9.31 -31.57
C GLN A 158 0.11 9.17 -32.90
N LEU A 159 -1.20 9.02 -32.79
CA LEU A 159 -2.08 8.73 -33.91
C LEU A 159 -2.15 9.91 -34.88
N ARG A 160 -2.01 9.60 -36.17
CA ARG A 160 -2.21 10.54 -37.28
C ARG A 160 -3.27 9.98 -38.20
N HIS A 161 -4.17 10.85 -38.65
CA HIS A 161 -5.24 10.50 -39.58
C HIS A 161 -4.82 10.75 -41.03
N CYS A 162 -5.48 10.03 -41.93
CA CYS A 162 -5.38 10.30 -43.35
C CYS A 162 -5.88 11.72 -43.68
N LEU A 163 -5.17 12.43 -44.55
CA LEU A 163 -5.58 13.75 -45.04
C LEU A 163 -6.80 13.70 -45.97
N TYR A 164 -7.17 12.55 -46.52
CA TYR A 164 -8.34 12.46 -47.41
C TYR A 164 -9.63 12.70 -46.61
N PRO A 165 -10.55 13.59 -47.05
CA PRO A 165 -11.79 13.88 -46.34
C PRO A 165 -12.60 12.61 -46.02
N ALA A 166 -13.22 12.57 -44.83
CA ALA A 166 -14.00 11.43 -44.33
C ALA A 166 -13.24 10.10 -44.14
N CYS A 167 -11.96 10.00 -44.51
CA CYS A 167 -11.16 8.82 -44.19
C CYS A 167 -10.77 8.83 -42.71
N LEU A 168 -11.25 7.85 -41.95
CA LEU A 168 -10.95 7.69 -40.53
C LEU A 168 -9.76 6.77 -40.26
N ARG A 169 -9.04 6.31 -41.30
CA ARG A 169 -7.83 5.51 -41.10
C ARG A 169 -6.80 6.33 -40.34
N GLU A 170 -6.13 5.67 -39.43
CA GLU A 170 -5.12 6.24 -38.55
C GLU A 170 -3.93 5.30 -38.42
N PHE A 171 -2.78 5.85 -38.07
CA PHE A 171 -1.58 5.07 -37.77
C PHE A 171 -0.76 5.74 -36.68
N ASP A 172 0.07 4.96 -35.99
CA ASP A 172 1.00 5.47 -34.99
C ASP A 172 2.26 5.99 -35.67
N ALA A 173 2.33 7.31 -35.84
CA ALA A 173 3.44 7.95 -36.51
C ALA A 173 4.75 7.80 -35.74
N MET A 174 4.71 7.79 -34.41
CA MET A 174 5.93 7.64 -33.61
C MET A 174 6.44 6.20 -33.62
N ALA A 175 5.56 5.20 -33.54
CA ALA A 175 5.97 3.80 -33.69
C ALA A 175 6.67 3.59 -35.05
N THR A 176 6.06 4.11 -36.12
CA THR A 176 6.61 4.05 -37.48
C THR A 176 7.97 4.73 -37.61
N LEU A 177 8.10 5.97 -37.13
CA LEU A 177 9.36 6.74 -37.20
C LEU A 177 10.48 6.13 -36.36
N SER A 178 10.15 5.51 -35.23
CA SER A 178 11.12 4.87 -34.33
C SER A 178 11.43 3.41 -34.68
N GLY A 179 10.78 2.85 -35.70
CA GLY A 179 10.92 1.44 -36.07
C GLY A 179 10.37 0.46 -35.04
N ARG A 180 9.54 0.93 -34.09
CA ARG A 180 8.90 0.10 -33.08
C ARG A 180 7.61 -0.50 -33.63
N PRO A 181 7.23 -1.73 -33.20
CA PRO A 181 5.93 -2.27 -33.55
C PRO A 181 4.82 -1.37 -32.94
N PRO A 182 3.76 -1.04 -33.71
CA PRO A 182 2.64 -0.28 -33.17
C PRO A 182 1.87 -1.12 -32.13
N GLN A 183 1.15 -0.45 -31.22
CA GLN A 183 0.33 -1.14 -30.22
C GLN A 183 -0.82 -1.96 -30.83
N ARG A 184 -1.27 -1.58 -32.04
CA ARG A 184 -2.27 -2.30 -32.83
C ARG A 184 -1.76 -2.48 -34.25
N GLU A 185 -1.97 -3.65 -34.82
CA GLU A 185 -1.56 -3.95 -36.20
C GLU A 185 -2.20 -2.98 -37.21
N SER A 186 -3.46 -2.60 -36.99
CA SER A 186 -4.19 -1.62 -37.81
C SER A 186 -3.56 -0.22 -37.80
N TRP A 187 -2.72 0.09 -36.81
CA TRP A 187 -1.98 1.36 -36.70
C TRP A 187 -0.60 1.31 -37.33
N SER A 188 -0.30 0.27 -38.12
CA SER A 188 0.92 0.21 -38.91
C SER A 188 1.02 1.37 -39.90
N GLY A 189 2.20 2.01 -39.93
CA GLY A 189 2.54 3.02 -40.93
C GLY A 189 2.93 2.46 -42.30
N ALA A 190 2.85 1.14 -42.51
CA ALA A 190 3.17 0.52 -43.79
C ALA A 190 2.31 1.10 -44.93
N GLY A 191 2.96 1.60 -45.98
CA GLY A 191 2.31 2.17 -47.16
C GLY A 191 1.72 3.58 -46.98
N TRP A 192 1.85 4.19 -45.80
CA TRP A 192 1.46 5.59 -45.61
C TRP A 192 2.43 6.53 -46.32
N LEU A 193 1.90 7.52 -47.04
CA LEU A 193 2.69 8.49 -47.79
C LEU A 193 2.76 9.83 -47.05
N PRO A 194 3.96 10.33 -46.71
CA PRO A 194 4.12 11.64 -46.09
C PRO A 194 3.93 12.77 -47.11
N MET A 195 3.06 13.72 -46.78
CA MET A 195 2.80 14.93 -47.58
C MET A 195 3.48 16.13 -46.93
N THR A 196 4.72 16.43 -47.36
CA THR A 196 5.52 17.54 -46.81
C THR A 196 4.87 18.90 -47.03
N ALA A 197 4.29 19.14 -48.21
CA ALA A 197 3.61 20.40 -48.52
C ALA A 197 2.31 20.55 -47.71
N ALA A 198 1.55 19.48 -47.49
CA ALA A 198 0.30 19.54 -46.74
C ALA A 198 0.47 19.32 -45.22
N VAL A 199 1.70 19.02 -44.77
CA VAL A 199 2.03 18.70 -43.37
C VAL A 199 1.10 17.61 -42.81
N GLY A 200 1.11 16.44 -43.44
CA GLY A 200 0.32 15.29 -42.99
C GLY A 200 0.62 14.01 -43.76
N TYR A 201 -0.30 13.05 -43.73
CA TYR A 201 -0.11 11.72 -44.31
C TYR A 201 -1.34 11.24 -45.07
N VAL A 202 -1.13 10.43 -46.11
CA VAL A 202 -2.20 9.78 -46.88
C VAL A 202 -2.07 8.26 -46.69
N CYS A 203 -3.18 7.59 -46.38
CA CYS A 203 -3.18 6.14 -46.13
C CYS A 203 -3.02 5.35 -47.45
N PRO A 204 -2.66 4.06 -47.39
CA PRO A 204 -2.45 3.23 -48.58
C PRO A 204 -3.62 3.21 -49.57
N ASP A 205 -4.86 3.24 -49.07
CA ASP A 205 -6.06 3.20 -49.93
C ASP A 205 -6.19 4.45 -50.80
N HIS A 206 -5.82 5.62 -50.28
CA HIS A 206 -5.86 6.89 -51.00
C HIS A 206 -4.49 7.28 -51.58
N ALA A 207 -3.46 6.46 -51.35
CA ALA A 207 -2.10 6.72 -51.83
C ALA A 207 -2.09 6.89 -53.34
N HIS A 208 -2.89 6.10 -54.07
CA HIS A 208 -2.98 6.17 -55.54
C HIS A 208 -3.51 7.51 -56.08
N LEU A 209 -4.24 8.31 -55.28
CA LEU A 209 -4.69 9.65 -55.70
C LEU A 209 -3.53 10.65 -55.74
N VAL A 210 -2.54 10.46 -54.85
CA VAL A 210 -1.42 11.39 -54.64
C VAL A 210 -0.06 10.83 -55.06
N ALA A 211 0.01 9.52 -55.32
CA ALA A 211 1.18 8.85 -55.85
C ALA A 211 1.42 9.29 -57.31
N SER A 212 2.68 9.30 -57.72
CA SER A 212 3.10 9.61 -59.11
C SER A 212 2.53 10.92 -59.67
N ASP A 213 2.67 12.01 -58.91
CA ASP A 213 2.43 13.38 -59.38
C ASP A 213 1.06 13.65 -60.01
N THR A 214 0.03 12.84 -59.73
CA THR A 214 -1.32 13.11 -60.30
C THR A 214 -1.99 14.26 -59.55
N HIS A 215 -2.05 14.16 -58.22
CA HIS A 215 -2.63 15.21 -57.38
C HIS A 215 -1.75 15.65 -56.21
N ARG A 216 -0.43 15.55 -56.38
CA ARG A 216 0.54 15.91 -55.34
C ARG A 216 0.57 17.43 -55.10
N PRO A 217 0.47 17.90 -53.84
CA PRO A 217 0.47 19.33 -53.54
C PRO A 217 1.89 19.89 -53.44
N ARG A 218 2.08 21.14 -53.87
CA ARG A 218 3.33 21.91 -53.78
C ARG A 218 3.02 23.36 -53.44
N TRP A 219 3.73 23.91 -52.45
CA TRP A 219 3.69 25.35 -52.19
C TRP A 219 4.47 26.12 -53.25
N THR A 220 3.84 27.16 -53.78
CA THR A 220 4.49 28.16 -54.63
C THR A 220 4.31 29.53 -54.00
N ARG A 221 5.36 30.35 -54.04
CA ARG A 221 5.27 31.77 -53.78
C ARG A 221 5.39 32.50 -55.11
N PRO A 222 4.49 33.42 -55.43
CA PRO A 222 4.70 34.35 -56.55
C PRO A 222 6.02 35.10 -56.37
N GLU A 223 6.61 35.59 -57.47
CA GLU A 223 7.80 36.44 -57.37
C GLU A 223 7.51 37.70 -56.53
N GLY A 224 8.29 37.89 -55.47
CA GLY A 224 8.07 38.91 -54.45
C GLY A 224 7.60 38.31 -53.11
N ASN A 225 8.38 38.53 -52.05
CA ASN A 225 8.10 38.00 -50.71
C ASN A 225 6.82 38.55 -50.05
N GLU A 226 6.14 39.50 -50.69
CA GLU A 226 4.95 40.18 -50.15
C GLU A 226 3.64 39.46 -50.53
N GLN A 227 3.67 38.57 -51.52
CA GLN A 227 2.45 37.88 -51.94
C GLN A 227 2.17 36.62 -51.08
N PRO A 228 0.91 36.36 -50.71
CA PRO A 228 0.53 35.15 -49.99
C PRO A 228 0.85 33.89 -50.79
N ALA A 229 1.19 32.81 -50.08
CA ALA A 229 1.54 31.54 -50.70
C ALA A 229 0.31 30.88 -51.33
N VAL A 230 0.53 30.15 -52.42
CA VAL A 230 -0.50 29.38 -53.14
C VAL A 230 -0.11 27.90 -53.11
N LEU A 231 -1.03 27.05 -52.66
CA LEU A 231 -0.85 25.61 -52.76
C LEU A 231 -1.33 25.15 -54.14
N ARG A 232 -0.42 24.59 -54.94
CA ARG A 232 -0.72 24.06 -56.26
C ARG A 232 -0.75 22.55 -56.24
N CYS A 233 -1.63 21.96 -57.01
CA CYS A 233 -1.69 20.54 -57.29
C CYS A 233 -1.00 20.26 -58.63
N ALA A 234 -0.48 19.06 -58.79
CA ALA A 234 0.16 18.66 -60.05
C ALA A 234 -0.81 18.58 -61.25
N CYS A 235 -2.13 18.50 -61.01
CA CYS A 235 -3.16 18.60 -62.05
C CYS A 235 -3.57 20.06 -62.36
N ASP A 236 -2.67 21.02 -62.15
CA ASP A 236 -2.87 22.46 -62.34
C ASP A 236 -3.90 23.17 -61.45
N TRP A 237 -4.60 22.45 -60.56
CA TRP A 237 -5.44 23.08 -59.54
C TRP A 237 -4.60 23.97 -58.61
N ALA A 238 -5.17 25.09 -58.16
CA ALA A 238 -4.52 26.01 -57.24
C ALA A 238 -5.50 26.48 -56.17
N SER A 239 -5.05 26.53 -54.91
CA SER A 239 -5.81 27.14 -53.83
C SER A 239 -5.91 28.65 -54.02
N PRO A 240 -6.90 29.32 -53.41
CA PRO A 240 -6.83 30.76 -53.20
C PRO A 240 -5.52 31.14 -52.49
N PRO A 241 -4.94 32.32 -52.77
CA PRO A 241 -3.77 32.80 -52.05
C PRO A 241 -4.07 32.90 -50.56
N THR A 242 -3.23 32.29 -49.72
CA THR A 242 -3.43 32.24 -48.28
C THR A 242 -2.15 32.58 -47.52
N ARG A 243 -2.32 33.30 -46.42
CA ARG A 243 -1.24 33.53 -45.44
C ARG A 243 -1.02 32.32 -44.53
N TRP A 244 -2.04 31.48 -44.36
CA TRP A 244 -2.02 30.36 -43.41
C TRP A 244 -2.03 29.03 -44.17
N PRO A 245 -0.98 28.20 -44.03
CA PRO A 245 -0.86 26.94 -44.76
C PRO A 245 -2.07 26.02 -44.61
N ARG A 246 -2.69 25.98 -43.43
CA ARG A 246 -3.85 25.12 -43.13
C ARG A 246 -5.05 25.38 -44.05
N TYR A 247 -5.31 26.62 -44.48
CA TYR A 247 -6.41 26.89 -45.41
C TYR A 247 -6.12 26.35 -46.82
N GLY A 248 -4.86 26.43 -47.27
CA GLY A 248 -4.48 25.85 -48.55
C GLY A 248 -4.61 24.33 -48.54
N VAL A 249 -4.24 23.70 -47.42
CA VAL A 249 -4.42 22.25 -47.22
C VAL A 249 -5.90 21.87 -47.23
N ALA A 250 -6.76 22.57 -46.49
CA ALA A 250 -8.20 22.31 -46.49
C ALA A 250 -8.83 22.45 -47.90
N ALA A 251 -8.44 23.48 -48.65
CA ALA A 251 -8.88 23.65 -50.03
C ALA A 251 -8.42 22.49 -50.93
N TRP A 252 -7.18 22.01 -50.75
CA TRP A 252 -6.66 20.87 -51.50
C TRP A 252 -7.34 19.55 -51.11
N GLN A 253 -7.71 19.38 -49.84
CA GLN A 253 -8.50 18.23 -49.39
C GLN A 253 -9.88 18.19 -50.06
N ASN A 254 -10.57 19.33 -50.16
CA ASN A 254 -11.83 19.41 -50.90
C ASN A 254 -11.65 19.08 -52.39
N HIS A 255 -10.59 19.59 -53.01
CA HIS A 255 -10.23 19.24 -54.39
C HIS A 255 -10.03 17.73 -54.58
N LEU A 256 -9.36 17.04 -53.65
CA LEU A 256 -9.24 15.58 -53.71
C LEU A 256 -10.59 14.87 -53.64
N ALA A 257 -11.53 15.36 -52.84
CA ALA A 257 -12.87 14.79 -52.75
C ALA A 257 -13.64 14.95 -54.08
N GLU A 258 -13.59 16.13 -54.70
CA GLU A 258 -14.21 16.41 -56.00
C GLU A 258 -13.68 15.49 -57.11
N ILE A 259 -12.36 15.18 -57.09
CA ILE A 259 -11.75 14.24 -58.05
C ILE A 259 -12.28 12.81 -57.86
N GLN A 260 -12.48 12.38 -56.62
CA GLN A 260 -12.95 11.02 -56.36
C GLN A 260 -14.43 10.85 -56.75
N GLU A 261 -15.25 11.88 -56.58
CA GLU A 261 -16.66 11.86 -57.01
C GLU A 261 -16.83 11.79 -58.54
N THR A 262 -15.82 12.25 -59.30
CA THR A 262 -15.86 12.31 -60.76
C THR A 262 -15.27 11.09 -61.46
N ARG A 263 -14.77 10.09 -60.70
CA ARG A 263 -14.24 8.81 -61.21
C ARG A 263 -15.24 7.68 -61.01
#